data_AF-A0A7W5IQM3-F1
#
_entry.id   AF-A0A7W5IQM3-F1
#
_cell.length_a   1.000
_cell.length_b   1.000
_cell.length_c   1.000
_cell.angle_alpha   90.00
_cell.angle_beta   90.00
_cell.angle_gamma   90.00
#
_symmetry.space_group_name_H-M   'P 1'
#
loop_
_entity.id
_entity.type
_entity.pdbx_description
1 polymer ?
#
loop_
_entity_poly.entity_id
_entity_poly.type
_entity_poly.pdbx_seq_one_letter_code
_entity_poly.pdbx_strand_id
1 'polypeptide(L)' 'TIDDLIVNPTSRAPYLILSIGGVLGMGTHLVSVPFSSIQIVDKQMRLPDATHESMKALPEFRYAPE' A
#
# COMPACT_ATOMS: atom_id res chain seq x y z
N THR A 1 3.55 -2.42 6.26
CA THR A 1 2.23 -2.77 6.86
C THR A 1 1.14 -2.18 5.98
N ILE A 2 -0.13 -2.57 6.19
CA ILE A 2 -1.25 -1.86 5.57
C ILE A 2 -1.51 -0.61 6.41
N ASP A 3 -1.52 0.55 5.76
CA ASP A 3 -1.79 1.85 6.36
C ASP A 3 -3.28 2.21 6.19
N ASP A 4 -3.80 2.09 4.96
CA ASP A 4 -5.18 2.44 4.63
C ASP A 4 -5.75 1.63 3.44
N LEU A 5 -7.08 1.64 3.30
CA LEU A 5 -7.83 1.11 2.15
C LEU A 5 -8.70 2.24 1.57
N ILE A 6 -8.30 2.75 0.42
CA ILE A 6 -9.05 3.77 -0.29
C ILE A 6 -10.13 3.11 -1.13
N VAL A 7 -11.39 3.42 -0.81
CA VAL A 7 -12.57 3.01 -1.57
C VAL A 7 -13.19 4.24 -2.21
N ASN A 8 -13.42 4.18 -3.51
CA ASN A 8 -14.12 5.24 -4.24
C ASN A 8 -15.54 4.74 -4.58
N PRO A 9 -16.59 5.51 -4.26
CA PRO A 9 -17.98 5.11 -4.53
C PRO A 9 -18.33 5.00 -6.02
N THR A 10 -17.52 5.59 -6.90
CA THR A 10 -17.73 5.62 -8.36
C THR A 10 -16.74 4.74 -9.13
N SER A 11 -15.55 4.46 -8.57
CA SER A 11 -14.56 3.56 -9.19
C SER A 11 -14.73 2.14 -8.66
N ARG A 12 -14.55 1.16 -9.55
CA ARG A 12 -14.76 -0.26 -9.24
C ARG A 12 -13.64 -0.94 -8.47
N ALA A 13 -12.45 -0.33 -8.39
CA ALA A 13 -11.28 -0.99 -7.79
C ALA A 13 -10.75 -0.20 -6.58
N PRO A 14 -10.76 -0.79 -5.37
CA PRO A 14 -10.10 -0.22 -4.21
C PRO A 14 -8.57 -0.22 -4.36
N TYR A 15 -7.92 0.68 -3.63
CA TYR A 15 -6.47 0.77 -3.52
C TYR A 15 -6.05 0.57 -2.07
N LEU A 16 -4.92 -0.11 -1.86
CA LEU A 16 -4.28 -0.21 -0.56
C LEU A 16 -3.11 0.76 -0.49
N ILE A 17 -2.98 1.42 0.66
CA ILE A 17 -1.80 2.20 1.00
C ILE A 17 -0.92 1.34 1.89
N LEU A 18 0.31 1.12 1.45
CA LEU A 18 1.30 0.30 2.14
C LEU A 18 2.38 1.19 2.72
N SER A 19 2.70 0.96 3.99
CA SER A 19 3.83 1.56 4.68
C SER A 19 5.07 0.67 4.55
N ILE A 20 6.14 1.21 3.94
CA ILE A 20 7.40 0.52 3.66
C ILE A 20 8.50 1.08 4.56
N GLY A 21 8.73 0.39 5.67
CA GLY A 21 9.66 0.86 6.71
C GLY A 21 9.10 2.01 7.55
N GLY A 22 9.78 2.31 8.64
CA GLY A 22 9.31 3.28 9.65
C GLY A 22 8.36 2.66 10.67
N VAL A 23 8.29 3.31 11.84
CA VAL A 23 7.22 3.10 12.83
C VAL A 23 6.19 4.18 12.56
N LEU A 24 4.89 3.89 12.73
CA LEU A 24 3.76 4.79 12.46
C LEU A 24 4.09 6.28 12.80
N GLY A 25 4.34 7.11 11.77
CA GLY A 25 4.55 8.55 11.90
C GLY A 25 5.97 9.11 11.70
N MET A 26 7.02 8.29 11.52
CA MET A 26 8.38 8.80 11.25
C MET A 26 9.10 7.99 10.16
N GLY A 27 9.49 8.66 9.07
CA GLY A 27 10.33 8.07 8.01
C GLY A 27 9.62 6.97 7.19
N THR A 28 8.29 7.00 7.14
CA THR A 28 7.47 6.03 6.42
C THR A 28 7.46 6.34 4.93
N HIS A 29 7.83 5.38 4.08
CA HIS A 29 7.63 5.47 2.64
C HIS A 29 6.29 4.83 2.29
N LEU A 30 5.31 5.64 1.89
CA LEU A 30 3.98 5.16 1.54
C LEU A 30 3.92 4.81 0.05
N VAL A 31 3.24 3.72 -0.29
CA VAL A 31 3.05 3.28 -1.68
C VAL A 31 1.59 2.86 -1.88
N SER A 32 0.97 3.31 -2.97
CA SER A 32 -0.38 2.87 -3.35
C SER A 32 -0.32 1.68 -4.31
N VAL A 33 -1.07 0.63 -4.04
CA VAL A 33 -1.21 -0.54 -4.93
C VAL A 33 -2.68 -0.90 -5.16
N PRO A 34 -3.05 -1.43 -6.34
CA PRO A 34 -4.41 -1.92 -6.57
C PRO A 34 -4.73 -3.08 -5.63
N PHE A 35 -5.94 -3.14 -5.04
CA PHE A 35 -6.31 -4.27 -4.18
C PHE A 35 -6.22 -5.63 -4.90
N SER A 36 -6.47 -5.64 -6.21
CA SER A 36 -6.38 -6.84 -7.05
C SER A 36 -4.96 -7.41 -7.23
N SER A 37 -3.91 -6.69 -6.83
CA SER A 37 -2.54 -7.23 -6.84
C SER A 37 -2.23 -8.08 -5.60
N ILE A 38 -3.11 -8.07 -4.59
CA ILE A 38 -2.94 -8.84 -3.36
C ILE A 38 -3.48 -10.25 -3.54
N GLN A 39 -2.69 -11.22 -3.09
CA GLN A 39 -3.10 -12.61 -2.93
C GLN A 39 -3.39 -12.90 -1.47
N ILE A 40 -4.48 -13.61 -1.20
CA ILE A 40 -4.81 -14.09 0.14
C ILE A 40 -4.45 -15.58 0.20
N VAL A 41 -3.42 -15.90 0.98
CA VAL A 41 -2.91 -17.27 1.14
C VAL A 41 -2.80 -17.55 2.64
N ASP A 42 -3.39 -18.63 3.13
CA ASP A 42 -3.35 -19.02 4.55
C ASP A 42 -3.80 -17.91 5.51
N LYS A 43 -4.87 -17.17 5.13
CA LYS A 43 -5.39 -15.99 5.86
C LYS A 43 -4.39 -14.82 5.97
N GLN A 44 -3.33 -14.82 5.15
CA GLN A 44 -2.35 -13.74 5.05
C GLN A 44 -2.47 -13.04 3.70
N MET A 45 -2.35 -11.71 3.71
CA MET A 45 -2.25 -10.91 2.49
C MET A 45 -0.79 -10.89 2.02
N ARG A 46 -0.57 -11.21 0.74
CA ARG A 46 0.73 -11.22 0.08
C ARG A 46 0.67 -10.34 -1.15
N LEU A 47 1.64 -9.45 -1.30
CA LEU A 47 1.91 -8.77 -2.56
C LEU A 47 3.07 -9.52 -3.25
N PRO A 48 2.82 -10.26 -4.34
CA PRO A 48 3.88 -10.99 -5.04
C PRO A 48 4.98 -10.04 -5.52
N ASP A 49 6.22 -10.53 -5.54
CA ASP A 49 7.40 -9.84 -6.08
C ASP A 49 7.75 -8.49 -5.41
N ALA A 50 7.05 -8.12 -4.34
CA ALA A 50 7.34 -6.94 -3.54
C ALA A 50 8.48 -7.20 -2.56
N THR A 51 9.70 -6.85 -2.95
CA THR A 51 10.85 -6.77 -2.05
C THR A 51 10.88 -5.40 -1.39
N HIS A 52 11.54 -5.29 -0.23
CA HIS A 52 11.68 -4.02 0.46
C HIS A 52 12.36 -2.94 -0.41
N GLU A 53 13.35 -3.33 -1.21
CA GLU A 53 14.06 -2.44 -2.14
C GLU A 53 13.18 -2.01 -3.32
N SER A 54 12.45 -2.94 -3.94
CA SER A 54 11.57 -2.59 -5.06
C SER A 54 10.45 -1.65 -4.63
N MET A 55 9.90 -1.85 -3.42
CA MET A 55 8.87 -0.98 -2.85
C MET A 55 9.38 0.40 -2.48
N LYS A 56 10.62 0.54 -1.99
CA LYS A 56 11.24 1.86 -1.74
C LYS A 56 11.56 2.62 -3.01
N ALA A 57 11.77 1.93 -4.14
CA ALA A 57 12.03 2.55 -5.43
C ALA A 57 10.76 3.09 -6.10
N LEU A 58 9.56 2.67 -5.63
CA LEU A 58 8.31 3.19 -6.15
C LEU A 58 8.06 4.64 -5.71
N PRO A 59 7.31 5.42 -6.50
CA PRO A 59 6.89 6.76 -6.11
C PRO A 59 6.17 6.76 -4.76
N GLU A 60 6.50 7.75 -3.93
CA GLU A 60 5.85 7.95 -2.65
C GLU A 60 4.41 8.43 -2.85
N PHE A 61 3.46 7.73 -2.23
CA PHE A 61 2.09 8.17 -2.10
C PHE A 61 2.00 9.29 -1.07
N ARG A 62 1.27 10.36 -1.39
CA ARG A 62 1.01 11.47 -0.48
C ARG A 62 -0.48 11.71 -0.37
N TYR A 63 -0.98 11.78 0.86
CA TYR A 63 -2.35 12.21 1.12
C TYR A 63 -2.55 13.65 0.66
N ALA A 64 -3.77 13.94 0.21
CA ALA A 64 -4.15 15.33 -0.03
C ALA A 64 -4.04 16.11 1.29
N PRO A 65 -3.54 17.36 1.25
CA PRO A 65 -3.61 18.23 2.41
C PRO A 65 -5.08 18.45 2.79
N GLU A 66 -5.32 18.68 4.09
CA GLU A 66 -6.63 19.13 4.59
C GLU A 66 -7.02 20.50 4.04
#